data_AF-A0A519LDY3-F1
#
_entry.id   AF-A0A519LDY3-F1
#
_cell.length_a   1.000
_cell.length_b   1.000
_cell.length_c   1.000
_cell.angle_alpha   90.00
_cell.angle_beta   90.00
_cell.angle_gamma   90.00
#
_symmetry.space_group_name_H-M   'P 1'
#
loop_
_entity.id
_entity.type
_entity.pdbx_description
1 polymer ?
#
loop_
_entity_poly.entity_id
_entity_poly.type
_entity_poly.pdbx_seq_one_letter_code
_entity_poly.pdbx_strand_id
1 'polypeptide(L)'
;MLAVRPSPPWTRDSDWTALWVDENAGWDKAGFWTLYAALLTHIASARTEDGPNFEANPVTHFHEEVIHAARGSRWVWAMTLASSIEGLVSMLYSRGTRREDADLDANTQLICHIRAWSGDHALKEAAIRAVQRTAEVTTAVAMRTLVADASITRNQVKAWQKVRHAVMHGNLVSPYSSQEDDETLVALADLMRALIRRIVGVAPVAGDAARPANV
;
A
#
# COMPACT_ATOMS: atom_id res chain seq x y z
N MET A 1 29.22 1.49 -17.03
CA MET A 1 29.51 2.38 -15.88
C MET A 1 28.25 2.38 -15.02
N LEU A 2 28.26 1.70 -13.87
CA LEU A 2 27.11 1.67 -12.94
C LEU A 2 27.09 3.00 -12.19
N ALA A 3 26.28 3.95 -12.64
CA ALA A 3 26.04 5.19 -11.92
C ALA A 3 25.00 4.92 -10.84
N VAL A 4 25.46 4.66 -9.61
CA VAL A 4 24.58 4.58 -8.44
C VAL A 4 24.19 6.02 -8.12
N ARG A 5 22.90 6.36 -8.26
CA ARG A 5 22.41 7.69 -7.85
C ARG A 5 22.67 7.84 -6.34
N PRO A 6 23.16 9.01 -5.89
CA PRO A 6 23.32 9.24 -4.45
C PRO A 6 21.94 9.14 -3.79
N SER A 7 21.87 8.38 -2.70
CA SER A 7 20.66 8.36 -1.86
C SER A 7 20.30 9.78 -1.45
N PRO A 8 19.02 10.17 -1.44
CA PRO A 8 18.61 11.43 -0.86
C PRO A 8 19.18 11.61 0.56
N PRO A 9 19.69 12.81 0.91
CA PRO A 9 20.17 13.08 2.26
C PRO A 9 19.10 12.76 3.32
N TRP A 10 19.47 11.90 4.26
CA TRP A 10 18.61 11.51 5.38
C TRP A 10 18.68 12.55 6.50
N THR A 11 17.53 12.91 7.08
CA THR A 11 17.41 13.87 8.19
C THR A 11 16.63 13.24 9.34
N ARG A 12 16.97 13.58 10.59
CA ARG A 12 16.26 13.05 11.78
C ARG A 12 14.74 13.25 11.73
N ASP A 13 14.26 14.30 11.07
CA ASP A 13 12.82 14.59 10.93
C ASP A 13 12.09 13.60 10.00
N SER A 14 12.81 12.72 9.31
CA SER A 14 12.29 11.70 8.40
C SER A 14 12.39 10.26 8.95
N ASP A 15 12.89 10.08 10.18
CA ASP A 15 13.12 8.77 10.81
C ASP A 15 11.86 7.91 10.86
N TRP A 16 10.70 8.55 11.02
CA TRP A 16 9.40 7.88 11.04
C TRP A 16 9.04 7.18 9.71
N THR A 17 9.69 7.57 8.60
CA THR A 17 9.53 6.94 7.28
C THR A 17 10.52 5.81 7.02
N ALA A 18 11.48 5.58 7.92
CA ALA A 18 12.48 4.53 7.74
C ALA A 18 11.82 3.16 7.56
N LEU A 19 12.42 2.32 6.70
CA LEU A 19 11.99 0.94 6.50
C LEU A 19 12.01 0.13 7.80
N TRP A 20 12.99 0.43 8.66
CA TRP A 20 13.13 -0.16 9.98
C TRP A 20 13.10 0.94 11.04
N VAL A 21 12.20 0.78 12.02
CA VAL A 21 12.13 1.61 13.21
C VAL A 21 12.26 0.68 14.40
N ASP A 22 13.20 0.99 15.29
CA ASP A 22 13.40 0.25 16.53
C ASP A 22 12.54 0.89 17.62
N GLU A 23 11.41 0.24 17.94
CA GLU A 23 10.46 0.77 18.93
C GLU A 23 10.87 0.44 20.38
N ASN A 24 11.77 -0.53 20.56
CA ASN A 24 12.30 -0.90 21.86
C ASN A 24 13.67 -0.25 22.06
N ALA A 25 14.00 0.17 23.28
CA ALA A 25 15.30 0.80 23.62
C ALA A 25 16.53 -0.13 23.44
N GLY A 26 16.36 -1.30 22.80
CA GLY A 26 17.36 -2.31 22.53
C GLY A 26 17.23 -2.80 21.10
N TRP A 27 18.07 -2.26 20.22
CA TRP A 27 18.18 -2.56 18.80
C TRP A 27 17.99 -4.04 18.44
N ASP A 28 16.84 -4.37 17.83
CA ASP A 28 16.57 -5.68 17.23
C ASP A 28 17.38 -5.85 15.93
N LYS A 29 18.67 -6.17 16.11
CA LYS A 29 19.60 -6.44 15.00
C LYS A 29 19.16 -7.63 14.17
N ALA A 30 18.60 -8.66 14.82
CA ALA A 30 18.23 -9.90 14.13
C ALA A 30 17.09 -9.62 13.16
N GLY A 31 16.01 -8.98 13.62
CA GLY A 31 14.90 -8.60 12.77
C GLY A 31 15.31 -7.64 11.65
N PHE A 32 16.19 -6.67 11.94
CA PHE A 32 16.73 -5.78 10.90
C PHE A 32 17.42 -6.57 9.78
N TRP A 33 18.35 -7.46 10.14
CA TRP A 33 19.08 -8.25 9.14
C TRP A 33 18.18 -9.24 8.41
N THR A 34 17.17 -9.81 9.08
CA THR A 34 16.16 -10.66 8.43
C THR A 34 15.39 -9.88 7.37
N LEU A 35 14.87 -8.69 7.70
CA LEU A 35 14.15 -7.87 6.72
C LEU A 35 15.06 -7.43 5.58
N TYR A 36 16.27 -6.97 5.91
CA TYR A 36 17.22 -6.50 4.92
C TYR A 36 17.65 -7.60 3.95
N ALA A 37 17.96 -8.80 4.45
CA ALA A 37 18.29 -9.96 3.62
C ALA A 37 17.11 -10.36 2.74
N ALA A 38 15.89 -10.43 3.28
CA ALA A 38 14.70 -10.76 2.51
C ALA A 38 14.44 -9.76 1.37
N LEU A 39 14.63 -8.46 1.63
CA LEU A 39 14.51 -7.41 0.62
C LEU A 39 15.56 -7.58 -0.49
N LEU A 40 16.83 -7.79 -0.13
CA LEU A 40 17.90 -8.03 -1.12
C LEU A 40 17.64 -9.29 -1.95
N THR A 41 17.19 -10.37 -1.32
CA THR A 41 16.81 -11.60 -2.03
C THR A 41 15.65 -11.36 -2.98
N HIS A 42 14.62 -10.63 -2.55
CA HIS A 42 13.47 -10.28 -3.40
C HIS A 42 13.91 -9.48 -4.64
N ILE A 43 14.80 -8.50 -4.45
CA ILE A 43 15.35 -7.69 -5.55
C ILE A 43 16.20 -8.55 -6.50
N ALA A 44 17.16 -9.31 -5.97
CA ALA A 44 18.09 -10.11 -6.77
C ALA A 44 17.38 -11.25 -7.55
N SER A 45 16.25 -11.72 -7.02
CA SER A 45 15.44 -12.78 -7.62
C SER A 45 14.42 -12.26 -8.62
N ALA A 46 14.28 -10.94 -8.81
CA ALA A 46 13.37 -10.37 -9.79
C ALA A 46 13.74 -10.81 -11.22
N ARG A 47 12.74 -11.20 -11.99
CA ARG A 47 12.86 -11.66 -13.38
C ARG A 47 11.84 -10.96 -14.26
N THR A 48 12.20 -10.70 -15.51
CA THR A 48 11.31 -10.36 -16.63
C THR A 48 11.24 -11.56 -17.59
N GLU A 49 10.41 -11.47 -18.63
CA GLU A 49 10.36 -12.47 -19.71
C GLU A 49 11.75 -12.70 -20.36
N ASP A 50 12.61 -11.67 -20.36
CA ASP A 50 13.94 -11.67 -20.98
C ASP A 50 15.09 -12.06 -20.03
N GLY A 51 14.81 -12.41 -18.76
CA GLY A 51 15.82 -12.83 -17.79
C GLY A 51 15.85 -12.00 -16.50
N PRO A 52 17.01 -11.80 -15.84
CA PRO A 52 17.10 -10.99 -14.63
C PRO A 52 16.62 -9.55 -14.85
N ASN A 53 15.77 -9.07 -13.94
CA ASN A 53 15.31 -7.69 -13.97
C ASN A 53 16.36 -6.78 -13.33
N PHE A 54 16.91 -5.84 -14.10
CA PHE A 54 17.89 -4.85 -13.63
C PHE A 54 17.28 -3.46 -13.43
N GLU A 55 15.98 -3.29 -13.68
CA GLU A 55 15.27 -2.04 -13.40
C GLU A 55 15.05 -1.85 -11.90
N ALA A 56 14.73 -0.62 -11.51
CA ALA A 56 14.42 -0.28 -10.12
C ALA A 56 13.26 -1.17 -9.62
N ASN A 57 13.51 -1.92 -8.53
CA ASN A 57 12.47 -2.76 -7.95
C ASN A 57 11.33 -1.86 -7.42
N PRO A 58 10.05 -2.15 -7.74
CA PRO A 58 8.93 -1.30 -7.34
C PRO A 58 8.86 -1.03 -5.83
N VAL A 59 9.21 -2.00 -4.99
CA VAL A 59 9.25 -1.83 -3.52
C VAL A 59 10.24 -0.74 -3.12
N THR A 60 11.47 -0.80 -3.66
CA THR A 60 12.50 0.20 -3.37
C THR A 60 12.15 1.55 -3.96
N HIS A 61 11.51 1.59 -5.13
CA HIS A 61 11.07 2.83 -5.75
C HIS A 61 10.00 3.54 -4.89
N PHE A 62 8.95 2.83 -4.44
CA PHE A 62 7.95 3.42 -3.55
C PHE A 62 8.55 3.94 -2.25
N HIS A 63 9.55 3.25 -1.70
CA HIS A 63 10.24 3.68 -0.49
C HIS A 63 11.10 4.94 -0.72
N GLU A 64 11.83 5.00 -1.84
CA GLU A 64 12.60 6.17 -2.26
C GLU A 64 11.70 7.41 -2.43
N GLU A 65 10.54 7.25 -3.07
CA GLU A 65 9.55 8.33 -3.21
C GLU A 65 9.07 8.87 -1.86
N VAL A 66 8.85 7.98 -0.88
CA VAL A 66 8.45 8.40 0.47
C VAL A 66 9.58 9.14 1.19
N ILE A 67 10.83 8.71 1.05
CA ILE A 67 12.00 9.42 1.61
C ILE A 67 12.13 10.81 0.98
N HIS A 68 11.93 10.93 -0.32
CA HIS A 68 11.90 12.23 -1.00
C HIS A 68 10.74 13.09 -0.52
N ALA A 69 9.55 12.51 -0.42
CA ALA A 69 8.35 13.18 0.03
C ALA A 69 8.49 13.70 1.46
N ALA A 70 9.20 12.99 2.35
CA ALA A 70 9.42 13.36 3.75
C ALA A 70 10.04 14.75 3.96
N ARG A 71 10.60 15.35 2.90
CA ARG A 71 11.14 16.73 2.89
C ARG A 71 10.10 17.80 2.57
N GLY A 72 8.95 17.39 2.07
CA GLY A 72 7.84 18.25 1.71
C GLY A 72 6.94 18.59 2.89
N SER A 73 5.73 19.06 2.59
CA SER A 73 4.71 19.28 3.60
C SER A 73 4.00 17.98 3.99
N ARG A 74 3.28 17.98 5.11
CA ARG A 74 2.41 16.88 5.56
C ARG A 74 1.45 16.38 4.48
N TRP A 75 0.99 17.29 3.62
CA TRP A 75 0.18 16.95 2.45
C TRP A 75 0.93 16.05 1.47
N VAL A 76 2.16 16.41 1.12
CA VAL A 76 3.02 15.62 0.24
C VAL A 76 3.29 14.26 0.86
N TRP A 77 3.54 14.20 2.18
CA TRP A 77 3.75 12.94 2.90
C TRP A 77 2.52 12.03 2.78
N ALA A 78 1.34 12.57 3.09
CA ALA A 78 0.08 11.83 3.08
C ALA A 78 -0.27 11.30 1.68
N MET A 79 -0.10 12.11 0.63
CA MET A 79 -0.35 11.69 -0.75
C MET A 79 0.62 10.60 -1.19
N THR A 80 1.91 10.78 -0.95
CA THR A 80 2.92 9.81 -1.37
C THR A 80 2.76 8.50 -0.62
N LEU A 81 2.52 8.53 0.70
CA LEU A 81 2.23 7.32 1.48
C LEU A 81 0.98 6.61 0.96
N ALA A 82 -0.14 7.32 0.77
CA ALA A 82 -1.38 6.70 0.28
C ALA A 82 -1.22 6.07 -1.11
N SER A 83 -0.48 6.75 -2.01
CA SER A 83 -0.17 6.26 -3.35
C SER A 83 0.76 5.03 -3.31
N SER A 84 1.84 5.09 -2.52
CA SER A 84 2.76 3.97 -2.34
C SER A 84 2.06 2.75 -1.73
N ILE A 85 1.17 2.95 -0.77
CA ILE A 85 0.36 1.87 -0.18
C ILE A 85 -0.55 1.22 -1.23
N GLU A 86 -1.23 1.99 -2.08
CA GLU A 86 -2.03 1.48 -3.20
C GLU A 86 -1.16 0.67 -4.19
N GLY A 87 0.03 1.19 -4.49
CA GLY A 87 1.02 0.51 -5.33
C GLY A 87 1.45 -0.84 -4.75
N LEU A 88 1.84 -0.88 -3.47
CA LEU A 88 2.25 -2.11 -2.77
C LEU A 88 1.11 -3.13 -2.69
N VAL A 89 -0.13 -2.69 -2.42
CA VAL A 89 -1.29 -3.59 -2.44
C VAL A 89 -1.51 -4.18 -3.83
N SER A 90 -1.32 -3.39 -4.90
CA SER A 90 -1.47 -3.90 -6.27
C SER A 90 -0.41 -4.94 -6.66
N MET A 91 0.73 -4.95 -5.97
CA MET A 91 1.75 -6.01 -6.12
C MET A 91 1.30 -7.32 -5.47
N LEU A 92 0.60 -7.25 -4.34
CA LEU A 92 0.04 -8.43 -3.65
C LEU A 92 -1.24 -8.95 -4.34
N TYR A 93 -2.05 -8.03 -4.85
CA TYR A 93 -3.32 -8.32 -5.52
C TYR A 93 -3.37 -7.55 -6.84
N SER A 94 -2.94 -8.21 -7.92
CA SER A 94 -2.95 -7.61 -9.25
C SER A 94 -4.35 -7.12 -9.65
N ARG A 95 -4.40 -6.04 -10.44
CA ARG A 95 -5.68 -5.55 -10.98
C ARG A 95 -6.34 -6.66 -11.81
N GLY A 96 -7.65 -6.82 -11.65
CA GLY A 96 -8.40 -7.90 -12.28
C GLY A 96 -8.31 -9.25 -11.57
N THR A 97 -7.57 -9.36 -10.44
CA THR A 97 -7.66 -10.54 -9.57
C THR A 97 -9.11 -10.72 -9.15
N ARG A 98 -9.64 -11.93 -9.38
CA ARG A 98 -11.03 -12.25 -9.05
C ARG A 98 -11.18 -12.44 -7.55
N ARG A 99 -12.29 -11.95 -7.02
CA ARG A 99 -12.72 -12.25 -5.67
C ARG A 99 -13.21 -13.69 -5.58
N GLU A 100 -12.76 -14.41 -4.57
CA GLU A 100 -13.17 -15.80 -4.32
C GLU A 100 -14.65 -15.88 -3.92
N ASP A 101 -15.18 -14.85 -3.26
CA ASP A 101 -16.56 -14.75 -2.80
C ASP A 101 -17.52 -14.12 -3.83
N ALA A 102 -17.06 -13.86 -5.06
CA ALA A 102 -17.90 -13.26 -6.09
C ALA A 102 -18.88 -14.28 -6.70
N ASP A 103 -20.17 -13.93 -6.69
CA ASP A 103 -21.19 -14.67 -7.43
C ASP A 103 -21.09 -14.37 -8.93
N LEU A 104 -20.32 -15.19 -9.64
CA LEU A 104 -20.07 -15.04 -11.08
C LEU A 104 -21.31 -15.33 -11.92
N ASP A 105 -22.22 -16.17 -11.42
CA ASP A 105 -23.46 -16.49 -12.13
C ASP A 105 -24.39 -15.29 -12.09
N ALA A 106 -24.64 -14.72 -10.90
CA ALA A 106 -25.42 -13.49 -10.76
C ALA A 106 -24.81 -12.33 -11.56
N ASN A 107 -23.48 -12.20 -11.55
CA ASN A 107 -22.77 -11.19 -12.33
C ASN A 107 -23.02 -11.36 -13.84
N THR A 108 -22.90 -12.59 -14.34
CA THR A 108 -23.13 -12.94 -15.74
C THR A 108 -24.58 -12.70 -16.15
N GLN A 109 -25.54 -13.11 -15.32
CA GLN A 109 -26.98 -12.89 -15.55
C GLN A 109 -27.28 -11.40 -15.68
N LEU A 110 -26.73 -10.56 -14.78
CA LEU A 110 -26.92 -9.12 -14.83
C LEU A 110 -26.28 -8.49 -16.08
N ILE A 111 -25.07 -8.93 -16.47
CA ILE A 111 -24.43 -8.48 -17.72
C ILE A 111 -25.29 -8.83 -18.94
N CYS A 112 -25.83 -10.05 -19.02
CA CYS A 112 -26.74 -10.45 -20.10
C CYS A 112 -28.00 -9.59 -20.14
N HIS A 113 -28.58 -9.29 -18.98
CA HIS A 113 -29.74 -8.41 -18.87
C HIS A 113 -29.44 -6.99 -19.39
N ILE A 114 -28.32 -6.40 -18.97
CA ILE A 114 -27.88 -5.08 -19.45
C ILE A 114 -27.63 -5.10 -20.96
N ARG A 115 -27.04 -6.17 -21.50
CA ARG A 115 -26.80 -6.31 -22.95
C ARG A 115 -28.09 -6.41 -23.76
N ALA A 116 -29.12 -7.05 -23.23
CA ALA A 116 -30.42 -7.18 -23.92
C ALA A 116 -31.23 -5.88 -23.92
N TRP A 117 -30.96 -4.95 -22.99
CA TRP A 117 -31.62 -3.66 -22.93
C TRP A 117 -31.31 -2.80 -24.17
N SER A 118 -32.33 -2.18 -24.78
CA SER A 118 -32.23 -1.43 -26.04
C SER A 118 -31.79 0.04 -25.88
N GLY A 119 -31.31 0.42 -24.69
CA GLY A 119 -30.88 1.78 -24.38
C GLY A 119 -29.54 2.19 -25.01
N ASP A 120 -29.06 3.36 -24.58
CA ASP A 120 -27.81 3.95 -25.06
C ASP A 120 -26.59 3.01 -24.92
N HIS A 121 -25.80 2.91 -25.99
CA HIS A 121 -24.65 2.01 -26.06
C HIS A 121 -23.54 2.38 -25.06
N ALA A 122 -23.23 3.67 -24.92
CA ALA A 122 -22.17 4.11 -24.01
C ALA A 122 -22.53 3.83 -22.55
N LEU A 123 -23.81 4.04 -22.19
CA LEU A 123 -24.34 3.74 -20.87
C LEU A 123 -24.33 2.23 -20.58
N LYS A 124 -24.67 1.39 -21.56
CA LYS A 124 -24.57 -0.08 -21.43
C LYS A 124 -23.14 -0.52 -21.16
N GLU A 125 -22.18 -0.04 -21.94
CA GLU A 125 -20.78 -0.39 -21.76
C GLU A 125 -20.20 0.13 -20.42
N ALA A 126 -20.66 1.29 -19.95
CA ALA A 126 -20.31 1.78 -18.62
C ALA A 126 -20.89 0.89 -17.51
N ALA A 127 -22.16 0.48 -17.64
CA ALA A 127 -22.84 -0.38 -16.68
C ALA A 127 -22.24 -1.79 -16.64
N ILE A 128 -21.98 -2.42 -17.80
CA ILE A 128 -21.33 -3.73 -17.89
C ILE A 128 -19.97 -3.69 -17.20
N ARG A 129 -19.13 -2.68 -17.49
CA ARG A 129 -17.83 -2.51 -16.83
C ARG A 129 -17.96 -2.30 -15.32
N ALA A 130 -18.99 -1.58 -14.87
CA ALA A 130 -19.25 -1.42 -13.44
C ALA A 130 -19.59 -2.75 -12.76
N VAL A 131 -20.44 -3.56 -13.38
CA VAL A 131 -20.82 -4.89 -12.87
C VAL A 131 -19.62 -5.84 -12.88
N GLN A 132 -18.82 -5.88 -13.95
CA GLN A 132 -17.61 -6.70 -14.02
C GLN A 132 -16.63 -6.39 -12.88
N ARG A 133 -16.39 -5.10 -12.59
CA ARG A 133 -15.50 -4.67 -11.51
C ARG A 133 -15.94 -5.13 -10.11
N THR A 134 -17.22 -5.46 -9.91
CA THR A 134 -17.68 -5.97 -8.59
C THR A 134 -17.12 -7.35 -8.24
N ALA A 135 -16.75 -8.13 -9.26
CA ALA A 135 -16.11 -9.43 -9.12
C ALA A 135 -14.59 -9.33 -8.95
N GLU A 136 -14.00 -8.14 -9.08
CA GLU A 136 -12.57 -7.91 -8.93
C GLU A 136 -12.21 -7.49 -7.49
N VAL A 137 -11.01 -7.87 -7.07
CA VAL A 137 -10.44 -7.44 -5.78
C VAL A 137 -10.08 -5.97 -5.90
N THR A 138 -10.82 -5.12 -5.20
CA THR A 138 -10.44 -3.72 -5.00
C THR A 138 -9.40 -3.61 -3.89
N THR A 139 -8.64 -2.51 -3.84
CA THR A 139 -7.71 -2.22 -2.72
C THR A 139 -8.40 -2.33 -1.37
N ALA A 140 -9.64 -1.84 -1.25
CA ALA A 140 -10.40 -1.93 -0.01
C ALA A 140 -10.80 -3.38 0.37
N VAL A 141 -10.98 -4.27 -0.61
CA VAL A 141 -11.19 -5.71 -0.37
C VAL A 141 -9.87 -6.36 0.03
N ALA A 142 -8.78 -6.10 -0.71
CA ALA A 142 -7.44 -6.61 -0.39
C ALA A 142 -7.00 -6.23 1.03
N MET A 143 -7.19 -4.97 1.43
CA MET A 143 -6.93 -4.51 2.79
C MET A 143 -7.75 -5.28 3.84
N ARG A 144 -9.00 -5.61 3.56
CA ARG A 144 -9.82 -6.43 4.47
C ARG A 144 -9.27 -7.85 4.61
N THR A 145 -8.80 -8.45 3.52
CA THR A 145 -8.14 -9.76 3.54
C THR A 145 -6.85 -9.72 4.36
N LEU A 146 -6.03 -8.68 4.20
CA LEU A 146 -4.80 -8.47 4.96
C LEU A 146 -5.04 -8.18 6.46
N VAL A 147 -6.19 -7.61 6.81
CA VAL A 147 -6.62 -7.50 8.21
C VAL A 147 -7.05 -8.87 8.76
N ALA A 148 -7.75 -9.66 7.95
CA ALA A 148 -8.24 -10.97 8.36
C ALA A 148 -7.11 -11.98 8.60
N ASP A 149 -6.00 -11.89 7.84
CA ASP A 149 -4.80 -12.72 8.04
C ASP A 149 -3.78 -12.12 9.04
N ALA A 150 -4.15 -11.01 9.70
CA ALA A 150 -3.33 -10.27 10.67
C ALA A 150 -2.00 -9.71 10.11
N SER A 151 -1.87 -9.55 8.79
CA SER A 151 -0.72 -8.87 8.18
C SER A 151 -0.72 -7.36 8.47
N ILE A 152 -1.89 -6.76 8.61
CA ILE A 152 -2.09 -5.32 8.90
C ILE A 152 -3.24 -5.13 9.91
N THR A 153 -3.39 -3.92 10.46
CA THR A 153 -4.42 -3.59 11.46
C THR A 153 -5.60 -2.81 10.87
N ARG A 154 -6.75 -2.84 11.57
CA ARG A 154 -7.90 -1.99 11.24
C ARG A 154 -7.59 -0.50 11.36
N ASN A 155 -6.72 -0.11 12.30
CA ASN A 155 -6.33 1.29 12.50
C ASN A 155 -5.53 1.82 11.31
N GLN A 156 -4.58 1.03 10.80
CA GLN A 156 -3.85 1.32 9.57
C GLN A 156 -4.78 1.51 8.37
N VAL A 157 -5.77 0.61 8.20
CA VAL A 157 -6.75 0.72 7.11
C VAL A 157 -7.63 1.96 7.27
N LYS A 158 -8.07 2.29 8.49
CA LYS A 158 -8.86 3.50 8.78
C LYS A 158 -8.08 4.77 8.46
N ALA A 159 -6.79 4.83 8.83
CA ALA A 159 -5.91 5.95 8.53
C ALA A 159 -5.74 6.14 7.01
N TRP A 160 -5.51 5.05 6.28
CA TRP A 160 -5.45 5.05 4.81
C TRP A 160 -6.76 5.51 4.17
N GLN A 161 -7.91 5.02 4.63
CA GLN A 161 -9.22 5.48 4.12
C GLN A 161 -9.40 6.98 4.36
N LYS A 162 -9.14 7.48 5.56
CA LYS A 162 -9.25 8.91 5.91
C LYS A 162 -8.44 9.78 4.95
N VAL A 163 -7.17 9.45 4.77
CA VAL A 163 -6.27 10.23 3.89
C VAL A 163 -6.65 10.07 2.42
N ARG A 164 -6.90 8.85 1.94
CA ARG A 164 -7.31 8.60 0.55
C ARG A 164 -8.56 9.39 0.18
N HIS A 165 -9.58 9.37 1.03
CA HIS A 165 -10.81 10.13 0.76
C HIS A 165 -10.55 11.64 0.74
N ALA A 166 -9.80 12.17 1.71
CA ALA A 166 -9.45 13.59 1.72
C ALA A 166 -8.68 14.00 0.45
N VAL A 167 -7.64 13.24 0.11
CA VAL A 167 -6.77 13.49 -1.05
C VAL A 167 -7.53 13.40 -2.37
N MET A 168 -8.34 12.35 -2.55
CA MET A 168 -9.11 12.12 -3.79
C MET A 168 -10.18 13.19 -4.04
N HIS A 169 -10.60 13.93 -3.02
CA HIS A 169 -11.54 15.03 -3.14
C HIS A 169 -10.86 16.41 -3.14
N GLY A 170 -9.52 16.46 -3.21
CA GLY A 170 -8.76 17.72 -3.23
C GLY A 170 -8.73 18.46 -1.89
N ASN A 171 -9.17 17.82 -0.81
CA ASN A 171 -9.14 18.41 0.53
C ASN A 171 -7.73 18.27 1.09
N LEU A 172 -7.09 19.41 1.36
CA LEU A 172 -5.75 19.44 1.95
C LEU A 172 -5.78 18.83 3.36
N VAL A 173 -4.82 17.95 3.64
CA VAL A 173 -4.48 17.58 5.02
C VAL A 173 -4.04 18.85 5.74
N SER A 174 -4.57 19.06 6.95
CA SER A 174 -4.25 20.25 7.75
C SER A 174 -2.73 20.48 7.80
N PRO A 175 -2.24 21.68 7.47
CA PRO A 175 -0.83 22.01 7.61
C PRO A 175 -0.42 22.10 9.08
N TYR A 176 -1.38 22.28 10.00
CA TYR A 176 -1.17 22.32 11.43
C TYR A 176 -1.34 20.91 12.01
N SER A 177 -0.31 20.44 12.74
CA SER A 177 -0.32 19.13 13.41
C SER A 177 -1.33 19.16 14.55
N SER A 178 -2.36 18.32 14.42
CA SER A 178 -3.03 17.75 15.58
C SER A 178 -2.38 16.40 15.90
N GLN A 179 -2.47 15.96 17.16
CA GLN A 179 -2.00 14.63 17.56
C GLN A 179 -2.67 13.53 16.71
N GLU A 180 -3.96 13.68 16.39
CA GLU A 180 -4.69 12.74 15.53
C GLU A 180 -4.10 12.65 14.12
N ASP A 181 -3.67 13.78 13.54
CA ASP A 181 -3.06 13.79 12.22
C ASP A 181 -1.65 13.17 12.23
N ASP A 182 -0.90 13.34 13.31
CA ASP A 182 0.40 12.67 13.50
C ASP A 182 0.24 11.16 13.64
N GLU A 183 -0.73 10.72 14.45
CA GLU A 183 -1.07 9.30 14.58
C GLU A 183 -1.53 8.70 13.26
N THR A 184 -2.26 9.47 12.45
CA THR A 184 -2.68 9.06 11.10
C THR A 184 -1.46 8.83 10.20
N LEU A 185 -0.50 9.76 10.17
CA LEU A 185 0.71 9.62 9.34
C LEU A 185 1.60 8.46 9.79
N VAL A 186 1.77 8.28 11.09
CA VAL A 186 2.52 7.14 11.64
C VAL A 186 1.85 5.82 11.24
N ALA A 187 0.52 5.72 11.38
CA ALA A 187 -0.23 4.54 10.95
C ALA A 187 -0.09 4.25 9.45
N LEU A 188 0.04 5.27 8.59
CA LEU A 188 0.33 5.06 7.18
C LEU A 188 1.75 4.53 6.94
N ALA A 189 2.75 5.06 7.66
CA ALA A 189 4.12 4.56 7.57
C ALA A 189 4.22 3.11 8.06
N ASP A 190 3.54 2.77 9.16
CA ASP A 190 3.43 1.39 9.67
C ASP A 190 2.77 0.47 8.65
N LEU A 191 1.66 0.93 8.04
CA LEU A 191 0.98 0.17 6.99
C LEU A 191 1.91 -0.11 5.81
N MET A 192 2.65 0.89 5.35
CA MET A 192 3.62 0.72 4.27
C MET A 192 4.69 -0.31 4.64
N ARG A 193 5.26 -0.22 5.85
CA ARG A 193 6.26 -1.20 6.34
C ARG A 193 5.69 -2.62 6.41
N ALA A 194 4.48 -2.79 6.94
CA ALA A 194 3.81 -4.08 7.04
C ALA A 194 3.56 -4.71 5.65
N LEU A 195 3.14 -3.91 4.67
CA LEU A 195 2.99 -4.37 3.29
C LEU A 195 4.32 -4.79 2.66
N ILE A 196 5.40 -4.04 2.90
CA ILE A 196 6.73 -4.41 2.41
C ILE A 196 7.17 -5.74 3.01
N ARG A 197 7.03 -5.92 4.34
CA ARG A 197 7.32 -7.19 5.02
C ARG A 197 6.54 -8.35 4.40
N ARG A 198 5.25 -8.13 4.14
CA ARG A 198 4.38 -9.13 3.49
C ARG A 198 4.87 -9.51 2.10
N ILE A 199 5.27 -8.53 1.27
CA ILE A 199 5.79 -8.76 -0.09
C ILE A 199 7.09 -9.57 -0.05
N VAL A 200 7.99 -9.29 0.90
CA VAL A 200 9.28 -10.00 1.01
C VAL A 200 9.20 -11.27 1.85
N GLY A 201 8.01 -11.66 2.32
CA GLY A 201 7.79 -12.91 3.05
C GLY A 201 8.28 -12.92 4.50
N VAL A 202 8.42 -11.76 5.13
CA VAL A 202 8.82 -11.62 6.54
C VAL A 202 7.59 -11.47 7.42
N ALA A 203 7.58 -12.16 8.57
CA ALA A 203 6.46 -12.13 9.50
C ALA A 203 6.22 -10.72 10.09
N PRO A 204 4.98 -10.37 10.47
CA PRO A 204 4.69 -9.13 11.17
C PRO A 204 5.46 -9.05 12.49
N VAL A 205 5.99 -7.88 12.84
CA VAL A 205 6.60 -7.63 14.16
C VAL A 205 5.52 -7.08 15.09
N ALA A 206 5.64 -7.32 16.40
CA ALA A 206 4.65 -6.89 17.40
C ALA A 206 4.29 -5.39 17.33
N GLY A 207 5.21 -4.53 16.87
CA GLY A 207 4.96 -3.09 16.65
C GLY A 207 4.05 -2.76 15.44
N ASP A 208 4.02 -3.60 14.41
CA ASP A 208 3.17 -3.37 13.23
C ASP A 208 1.68 -3.65 13.50
N ALA A 209 1.39 -4.47 14.52
CA ALA A 209 0.05 -4.94 14.87
C ALA A 209 -0.47 -4.38 16.21
N ALA A 210 0.41 -3.89 17.09
CA ALA A 210 0.05 -3.53 18.46
C ALA A 210 0.55 -2.14 18.85
N ARG A 211 -0.16 -1.10 18.40
CA ARG A 211 -0.42 0.03 19.30
C ARG A 211 -1.65 -0.33 20.13
N PRO A 212 -1.54 -0.58 21.45
CA PRO A 212 -2.72 -0.41 22.30
C PRO A 212 -3.22 1.03 22.09
N ALA A 213 -4.53 1.17 21.94
CA ALA A 213 -5.16 2.48 22.07
C ALA A 213 -4.76 3.01 23.45
N ASN A 214 -3.90 4.02 23.49
CA ASN A 214 -3.53 4.62 24.76
C ASN A 214 -4.79 5.23 25.38
N VAL A 215 -4.91 4.97 26.68
CA VAL A 215 -5.94 5.33 27.66
C VAL A 215 -6.35 6.80 27.58
#